data_AF-A0A1G8BRU0-F1
#
_entry.id   AF-A0A1G8BRU0-F1
#
_cell.length_a   1.000
_cell.length_b   1.000
_cell.length_c   1.000
_cell.angle_alpha   90.00
_cell.angle_beta   90.00
_cell.angle_gamma   90.00
#
_symmetry.space_group_name_H-M   'P 1'
#
loop_
_entity.id
_entity.type
_entity.pdbx_description
1 polymer ?
#
loop_
_entity_poly.entity_id
_entity_poly.type
_entity_poly.pdbx_seq_one_letter_code
_entity_poly.pdbx_strand_id
1 'polypeptide(L)'
;MTDRAALEAAIAAVDGVVSASVAEVADGAPWRTALVVHVDLDPAVAEAPGDAARGALAALASAGAGMPRATVAFTTHRPHEVRLDARRIAADAGLVGLGIVSRRSIVVDAPAVRGLR
;
A
#
# COMPACT_ATOMS: atom_id res chain seq x y z
N MET A 1 -8.59 -8.08 15.20
CA MET A 1 -8.76 -6.63 14.97
C MET A 1 -7.37 -6.11 14.62
N THR A 2 -7.18 -5.61 13.40
CA THR A 2 -5.88 -5.09 12.98
C THR A 2 -5.62 -3.77 13.72
N ASP A 3 -4.47 -3.65 14.39
CA ASP A 3 -4.11 -2.38 15.02
C ASP A 3 -3.71 -1.39 13.93
N ARG A 4 -4.65 -0.47 13.61
CA ARG A 4 -4.47 0.56 12.59
C ARG A 4 -3.25 1.42 12.87
N ALA A 5 -3.08 1.87 14.13
CA ALA A 5 -2.00 2.80 14.48
C ALA A 5 -0.64 2.10 14.37
N ALA A 6 -0.56 0.83 14.80
CA ALA A 6 0.64 0.03 14.61
C ALA A 6 0.97 -0.17 13.12
N LEU A 7 -0.04 -0.39 12.27
CA LEU A 7 0.16 -0.57 10.84
C LEU A 7 0.58 0.74 10.14
N GLU A 8 -0.05 1.87 10.48
CA GLU A 8 0.35 3.19 9.99
C GLU A 8 1.79 3.50 10.39
N ALA A 9 2.16 3.25 11.65
CA ALA A 9 3.54 3.43 12.12
C ALA A 9 4.54 2.51 11.40
N ALA A 10 4.17 1.25 11.15
CA ALA A 10 5.01 0.31 10.44
C ALA A 10 5.26 0.72 8.98
N ILE A 11 4.24 1.25 8.30
CA ILE A 11 4.37 1.75 6.93
C ILE A 11 5.16 3.07 6.92
N ALA A 12 4.91 3.97 7.87
CA ALA A 12 5.64 5.23 7.99
C ALA A 12 7.12 5.06 8.36
N ALA A 13 7.50 3.91 8.93
CA ALA A 13 8.89 3.58 9.22
C ALA A 13 9.69 3.11 7.98
N VAL A 14 9.04 2.96 6.83
CA VAL A 14 9.70 2.56 5.58
C VAL A 14 10.45 3.76 4.98
N ASP A 15 11.72 3.56 4.63
CA ASP A 15 12.52 4.60 3.96
C ASP A 15 11.85 5.08 2.67
N GLY A 16 11.73 6.41 2.54
CA GLY A 16 11.02 7.04 1.42
C GLY A 16 9.51 7.15 1.60
N VAL A 17 8.94 6.76 2.75
CA VAL A 17 7.56 7.07 3.13
C VAL A 17 7.54 8.30 4.05
N VAL A 18 6.80 9.33 3.65
CA VAL A 18 6.56 10.55 4.45
C VAL A 18 5.43 10.34 5.44
N SER A 19 4.35 9.71 5.00
CA SER A 19 3.21 9.39 5.86
C SER A 19 2.39 8.23 5.31
N ALA A 20 1.63 7.59 6.20
CA ALA A 20 0.68 6.56 5.82
C ALA A 20 -0.63 6.73 6.58
N SER A 21 -1.74 6.42 5.93
CA SER A 21 -3.05 6.36 6.58
C SER A 21 -3.78 5.09 6.19
N VAL A 22 -4.49 4.51 7.15
CA VAL A 22 -5.20 3.24 6.99
C VAL A 22 -6.65 3.42 7.44
N ALA A 23 -7.59 3.23 6.52
CA ALA A 23 -9.01 3.24 6.81
C ALA A 23 -9.61 1.84 6.60
N GLU A 24 -10.56 1.44 7.44
CA GLU A 24 -11.40 0.28 7.18
C GLU A 24 -12.68 0.73 6.48
N VAL A 25 -13.00 0.10 5.36
CA VAL A 25 -14.20 0.37 4.58
C VAL A 25 -14.99 -0.93 4.45
N ALA A 26 -16.30 -0.88 4.67
CA ALA A 26 -17.17 -2.00 4.38
C ALA A 26 -17.21 -2.21 2.86
N ASP A 27 -16.71 -3.35 2.37
CA ASP A 27 -16.59 -3.67 0.94
C ASP A 27 -17.92 -4.15 0.35
N GLY A 28 -18.99 -3.36 0.52
CA GLY A 28 -20.35 -3.61 0.00
C GLY A 28 -21.06 -4.85 0.55
N ALA A 29 -20.33 -5.81 1.12
CA ALA A 29 -20.80 -6.99 1.78
C ALA A 29 -20.60 -6.84 3.30
N PRO A 30 -21.65 -7.05 4.13
CA PRO A 30 -21.63 -6.74 5.56
C PRO A 30 -20.60 -7.56 6.38
N TRP A 31 -20.03 -8.62 5.80
CA TRP A 31 -19.02 -9.49 6.42
C TRP A 31 -17.60 -9.31 5.88
N ARG A 32 -17.38 -8.41 4.91
CA ARG A 32 -16.05 -8.13 4.33
C ARG A 32 -15.68 -6.67 4.57
N THR A 33 -14.80 -6.44 5.54
CA THR A 33 -14.04 -5.19 5.62
C THR A 33 -12.88 -5.24 4.62
N ALA A 34 -12.60 -4.13 3.97
CA ALA A 34 -11.40 -3.90 3.18
C ALA A 34 -10.60 -2.75 3.80
N LEU A 35 -9.28 -2.83 3.73
CA LEU A 35 -8.41 -1.73 4.11
C LEU A 35 -8.20 -0.80 2.92
N VAL A 36 -8.31 0.49 3.14
CA VAL A 36 -7.84 1.52 2.21
C VAL A 36 -6.59 2.12 2.83
N VAL A 37 -5.47 1.96 2.13
CA VAL A 37 -4.15 2.40 2.57
C VAL A 37 -3.70 3.50 1.62
N HIS A 38 -3.43 4.68 2.15
CA HIS A 38 -2.76 5.73 1.41
C HIS A 38 -1.33 5.87 1.93
N VAL A 39 -0.37 5.83 1.01
CA VAL A 39 1.06 5.95 1.30
C VAL A 39 1.57 7.19 0.58
N ASP A 40 2.06 8.16 1.34
CA ASP A 40 2.69 9.35 0.81
C ASP A 40 4.20 9.14 0.76
N LEU A 41 4.77 9.20 -0.43
CA LEU A 41 6.18 8.97 -0.68
C LEU A 41 6.95 10.29 -0.70
N ASP A 42 8.22 10.21 -0.30
CA ASP A 42 9.16 11.31 -0.43
C ASP A 42 9.35 11.62 -1.93
N PRO A 43 9.24 12.89 -2.36
CA PRO A 43 9.53 13.27 -3.74
C PRO A 43 10.91 12.80 -4.26
N ALA A 44 11.90 12.62 -3.37
CA ALA A 44 13.22 12.11 -3.71
C ALA A 44 13.20 10.64 -4.21
N VAL A 45 12.22 9.84 -3.77
CA VAL A 45 12.06 8.44 -4.21
C VAL A 45 11.01 8.27 -5.32
N ALA A 46 10.36 9.36 -5.76
CA ALA A 46 9.29 9.33 -6.75
C ALA A 46 9.72 8.79 -8.13
N GLU A 47 11.00 8.97 -8.49
CA GLU A 47 11.55 8.46 -9.76
C GLU A 47 11.83 6.95 -9.72
N ALA A 48 12.01 6.38 -8.54
CA ALA A 48 12.25 4.95 -8.31
C ALA A 48 11.45 4.45 -7.08
N PRO A 49 10.11 4.44 -7.13
CA PRO A 49 9.26 4.18 -5.97
C PRO A 49 9.21 2.70 -5.57
N GLY A 50 9.88 1.81 -6.30
CA GLY A 50 9.76 0.36 -6.19
C GLY A 50 10.11 -0.18 -4.79
N ASP A 51 11.21 0.30 -4.21
CA ASP A 51 11.67 -0.20 -2.90
C ASP A 51 10.79 0.30 -1.76
N ALA A 52 10.39 1.59 -1.77
CA ALA A 52 9.45 2.13 -0.79
C ALA A 52 8.08 1.45 -0.88
N ALA A 53 7.58 1.21 -2.10
CA ALA A 53 6.31 0.50 -2.31
C ALA A 53 6.38 -0.95 -1.83
N ARG A 54 7.50 -1.66 -2.07
CA ARG A 54 7.72 -3.01 -1.56
C ARG A 54 7.80 -3.03 -0.04
N GLY A 55 8.52 -2.08 0.56
CA GLY A 55 8.60 -1.92 2.01
C GLY A 55 7.22 -1.67 2.65
N ALA A 56 6.43 -0.78 2.07
CA ALA A 56 5.06 -0.51 2.53
C ALA A 56 4.16 -1.75 2.48
N LEU A 57 4.29 -2.57 1.44
CA LEU A 57 3.57 -3.85 1.32
C LEU A 57 4.10 -4.89 2.30
N ALA A 58 5.41 -4.98 2.53
CA ALA A 58 5.97 -5.86 3.55
C ALA A 58 5.48 -5.49 4.96
N ALA A 59 5.35 -4.18 5.24
CA ALA A 59 4.73 -3.69 6.47
C ALA A 59 3.25 -4.11 6.57
N LEU A 60 2.48 -4.04 5.48
CA LEU A 60 1.13 -4.61 5.43
C LEU A 60 1.09 -6.12 5.70
N ALA A 61 2.06 -6.88 5.17
CA ALA A 61 2.19 -8.32 5.44
C ALA A 61 2.41 -8.62 6.93
N SER A 62 3.06 -7.70 7.66
CA SER A 62 3.31 -7.84 9.09
C SER A 62 2.03 -7.74 9.94
N ALA A 63 0.94 -7.18 9.40
CA ALA A 63 -0.39 -7.17 10.04
C ALA A 63 -0.98 -8.57 10.28
N GLY A 64 -0.37 -9.61 9.68
CA GLY A 64 -0.59 -10.99 10.08
C GLY A 64 -1.66 -11.72 9.27
N ALA A 65 -2.02 -12.91 9.76
CA ALA A 65 -2.71 -13.88 8.92
C ALA A 65 -4.17 -13.52 8.57
N GLY A 66 -4.77 -12.63 9.35
CA GLY A 66 -6.15 -12.16 9.18
C GLY A 66 -6.27 -10.84 8.42
N MET A 67 -5.24 -10.39 7.71
CA MET A 67 -5.30 -9.14 6.94
C MET A 67 -6.42 -9.23 5.90
N PRO A 68 -7.42 -8.32 5.95
CA PRO A 68 -8.43 -8.24 4.90
C PRO A 68 -7.80 -7.76 3.59
N ARG A 69 -8.57 -7.81 2.51
CA ARG A 69 -8.21 -7.19 1.23
C ARG A 69 -7.83 -5.73 1.44
N ALA A 70 -6.70 -5.31 0.87
CA ALA A 70 -6.20 -3.95 0.98
C ALA A 70 -6.12 -3.26 -0.39
N THR A 71 -6.63 -2.05 -0.49
CA THR A 71 -6.46 -1.15 -1.63
C THR A 71 -5.42 -0.12 -1.26
N VAL A 72 -4.26 -0.16 -1.92
CA VAL A 72 -3.13 0.72 -1.65
C VAL A 72 -3.03 1.77 -2.75
N ALA A 73 -2.97 3.05 -2.38
CA ALA A 73 -2.67 4.14 -3.30
C ALA A 73 -1.40 4.87 -2.85
N PHE A 74 -0.56 5.20 -3.81
CA PHE A 74 0.69 5.93 -3.58
C PHE A 74 0.57 7.36 -4.10
N THR A 75 1.00 8.31 -3.30
CA THR A 75 1.08 9.73 -3.63
C THR A 75 2.47 10.26 -3.34
N THR A 76 2.76 11.48 -3.76
CA THR A 76 3.94 12.24 -3.34
C THR A 76 3.50 13.59 -2.81
N HIS A 77 4.21 14.12 -1.80
CA HIS A 77 3.86 15.37 -1.12
C HIS A 77 4.21 16.64 -1.94
N ARG A 78 3.89 16.68 -3.24
CA ARG A 78 3.82 17.98 -3.94
C ARG A 78 2.35 18.36 -4.13
N PRO A 79 1.92 19.55 -3.68
CA PRO A 79 0.51 19.95 -3.67
C PRO A 79 -0.15 20.01 -5.06
N HIS A 80 0.61 19.82 -6.14
CA HIS A 80 0.13 19.74 -7.53
C HIS A 80 0.72 18.55 -8.33
N GLU A 81 1.44 17.61 -7.73
CA GLU A 81 1.98 16.47 -8.49
C GLU A 81 1.04 15.26 -8.49
N VAL A 82 0.66 14.90 -9.71
CA VAL A 82 0.68 13.55 -10.27
C VAL A 82 0.59 12.43 -9.23
N ARG A 83 -0.63 11.91 -9.05
CA ARG A 83 -0.79 10.52 -8.57
C ARG A 83 0.14 9.63 -9.38
N LEU A 84 1.07 8.95 -8.69
CA LEU A 84 1.95 8.00 -9.33
C LEU A 84 1.11 6.90 -9.99
N ASP A 85 1.46 6.53 -11.22
CA ASP A 85 0.76 5.44 -11.89
C ASP A 85 1.06 4.15 -11.13
N ALA A 86 0.04 3.62 -10.46
CA ALA A 86 0.16 2.40 -9.67
C ALA A 86 0.61 1.19 -10.52
N ARG A 87 0.44 1.23 -11.85
CA ARG A 87 1.01 0.22 -12.76
C ARG A 87 2.52 0.30 -12.86
N ARG A 88 3.07 1.52 -12.93
CA ARG A 88 4.53 1.73 -12.93
C ARG A 88 5.11 1.29 -11.60
N ILE A 89 4.50 1.72 -10.50
CA ILE A 89 4.93 1.29 -9.14
C ILE A 89 4.87 -0.23 -9.01
N ALA A 90 3.79 -0.86 -9.47
CA ALA A 90 3.67 -2.31 -9.45
C ALA A 90 4.73 -2.99 -10.31
N ALA A 91 5.10 -2.44 -11.47
CA ALA A 91 6.16 -2.98 -12.30
C ALA A 91 7.53 -2.85 -11.60
N ASP A 92 7.86 -1.66 -11.11
CA ASP A 92 9.15 -1.36 -10.45
C ASP A 92 9.33 -2.19 -9.16
N ALA A 93 8.25 -2.40 -8.42
CA ALA A 93 8.24 -3.23 -7.21
C ALA A 93 8.04 -4.74 -7.51
N GLY A 94 7.90 -5.17 -8.76
CA GLY A 94 7.70 -6.58 -9.13
C GLY A 94 6.36 -7.18 -8.67
N LEU A 95 5.33 -6.34 -8.51
CA LEU A 95 4.02 -6.64 -7.95
C LEU A 95 2.94 -6.96 -9.00
N VAL A 96 3.30 -7.02 -10.29
CA VAL A 96 2.34 -7.14 -11.41
C VAL A 96 1.43 -8.39 -11.30
N GLY A 97 1.86 -9.41 -10.55
CA GLY A 97 1.08 -10.64 -10.29
C GLY A 97 0.38 -10.71 -8.92
N LEU A 98 0.50 -9.68 -8.07
CA LEU A 98 0.06 -9.74 -6.66
C LEU A 98 -1.36 -9.25 -6.41
N GLY A 99 -2.09 -8.85 -7.46
CA GLY A 99 -3.46 -8.41 -7.31
C GLY A 99 -3.98 -7.61 -8.50
N ILE A 100 -5.01 -6.80 -8.26
CA ILE A 100 -5.63 -5.97 -9.30
C ILE A 100 -4.96 -4.60 -9.29
N VAL A 101 -4.30 -4.25 -10.39
CA VAL A 101 -3.61 -2.96 -10.55
C VAL A 101 -4.40 -2.03 -11.45
N SER A 102 -4.91 -0.95 -10.88
CA SER A 102 -5.48 0.17 -11.64
C SER A 102 -4.41 1.25 -11.89
N ARG A 103 -4.73 2.31 -12.63
CA ARG A 103 -3.83 3.48 -12.74
C ARG A 103 -3.64 4.22 -11.41
N ARG A 104 -4.52 3.98 -10.43
CA ARG A 104 -4.62 4.79 -9.19
C ARG A 104 -4.34 4.00 -7.92
N SER A 105 -4.40 2.67 -7.98
CA SER A 105 -4.30 1.82 -6.79
C SER A 105 -3.90 0.40 -7.15
N ILE A 106 -3.27 -0.26 -6.19
CA ILE A 106 -2.94 -1.68 -6.20
C ILE A 106 -3.86 -2.34 -5.16
N VAL A 107 -4.68 -3.29 -5.60
CA VAL A 107 -5.54 -4.07 -4.69
C VAL A 107 -4.87 -5.41 -4.44
N VAL A 108 -4.50 -5.67 -3.19
CA VAL A 108 -3.78 -6.88 -2.76
C VAL A 108 -4.58 -7.63 -1.70
N ASP A 109 -4.51 -8.95 -1.76
CA ASP A 109 -5.03 -9.83 -0.71
C ASP A 109 -3.88 -10.40 0.12
N ALA A 110 -4.17 -10.84 1.36
CA ALA A 110 -3.16 -11.36 2.27
C ALA A 110 -2.22 -12.44 1.68
N PRO A 111 -2.69 -13.41 0.86
CA PRO A 111 -1.80 -14.39 0.25
C PRO A 111 -0.75 -13.76 -0.68
N ALA A 112 -1.13 -12.73 -1.43
CA ALA A 112 -0.23 -12.08 -2.37
C ALA A 112 0.85 -11.26 -1.67
N VAL A 113 0.48 -10.57 -0.58
CA VAL A 113 1.45 -9.78 0.20
C VAL A 113 2.42 -10.67 0.98
N ARG A 114 2.01 -11.88 1.41
CA ARG A 114 2.91 -12.84 2.08
C ARG A 114 4.02 -13.37 1.18
N GLY A 115 3.82 -13.42 -0.14
CA GLY A 115 4.84 -13.84 -1.10
C GLY A 115 6.00 -12.85 -1.28
N LEU A 116 5.90 -11.65 -0.67
CA LEU A 116 6.92 -10.60 -0.71
C LEU A 116 7.89 -10.61 0.49
N ARG A 117 7.66 -11.49 1.47
CA ARG A 117 8.57 -11.68 2.62
C ARG A 117 9.83 -12.43 2.23
#